data_AF-A0AA40GGZ5-F1
#
_entry.id   AF-A0AA40GGZ5-F1
#
_cell.length_a   1.000
_cell.length_b   1.000
_cell.length_c   1.000
_cell.angle_alpha   90.00
_cell.angle_beta   90.00
_cell.angle_gamma   90.00
#
_symmetry.space_group_name_H-M   'P 1'
#
loop_
_entity.id
_entity.type
_entity.pdbx_description
1 polymer ?
#
loop_
_entity_poly.entity_id
_entity_poly.type
_entity_poly.pdbx_seq_one_letter_code
_entity_poly.pdbx_strand_id
1 'polypeptide(L)'
;MTPEMAINITRLSVAFSFCWPVPASSSKGRVVFMKIVLVVTTISGFVIVLLLMYGAYVHFGDLILTSKCVCLTMCVSQFVVQTIICLVKYETLQHVVDELMTYVKQAQQYERDIFCTYIDKCNRFYGGYIAVVYTTLIAFLLGPLIVPVPFPLDAEYPFSVNYTPVYVILYFHQAFICFQSAGHTCMSLFAALLLFFTVARFECLAMEFEKSRNIDMLIVCIKKQLYLRRYEYILQRRKYK
;
A
#
# COMPACT_ATOMS: atom_id res chain seq x y z
N MET A 1 10.37 -10.44 17.01
CA MET A 1 9.72 -10.90 15.76
C MET A 1 10.78 -11.00 14.67
N THR A 2 10.80 -12.05 13.83
CA THR A 2 11.85 -12.14 12.78
C THR A 2 11.57 -11.19 11.61
N PRO A 3 12.60 -10.72 10.87
CA PRO A 3 12.41 -9.86 9.71
C PRO A 3 11.54 -10.48 8.62
N GLU A 4 11.66 -11.78 8.39
CA GLU A 4 10.84 -12.51 7.42
C GLU A 4 9.36 -12.54 7.82
N MET A 5 9.09 -12.71 9.12
CA MET A 5 7.74 -12.68 9.66
C MET A 5 7.12 -11.29 9.51
N ALA A 6 7.89 -10.23 9.78
CA ALA A 6 7.44 -8.85 9.61
C ALA A 6 7.05 -8.54 8.15
N ILE A 7 7.89 -8.98 7.21
CA ILE A 7 7.66 -8.83 5.77
C ILE A 7 6.40 -9.62 5.36
N ASN A 8 6.25 -10.86 5.82
CA ASN A 8 5.09 -11.69 5.50
C ASN A 8 3.77 -11.11 6.05
N ILE A 9 3.76 -10.62 7.28
CA ILE A 9 2.59 -9.95 7.87
C ILE A 9 2.23 -8.71 7.06
N THR A 10 3.22 -7.89 6.72
CA THR A 10 3.00 -6.68 5.92
C THR A 10 2.46 -7.04 4.54
N ARG A 11 3.05 -8.03 3.86
CA ARG A 11 2.58 -8.54 2.57
C ARG A 11 1.14 -9.05 2.62
N LEU A 12 0.77 -9.79 3.67
CA LEU A 12 -0.60 -10.28 3.85
C LEU A 12 -1.57 -9.11 4.09
N SER A 13 -1.17 -8.14 4.92
CA SER A 13 -2.02 -6.98 5.25
C SER A 13 -2.38 -6.12 4.04
N VAL A 14 -1.51 -6.07 3.03
CA VAL A 14 -1.75 -5.33 1.77
C VAL A 14 -2.20 -6.23 0.62
N ALA A 15 -2.43 -7.53 0.85
CA ALA A 15 -2.66 -8.48 -0.25
C ALA A 15 -3.86 -8.09 -1.14
N PHE A 16 -4.95 -7.61 -0.53
CA PHE A 16 -6.14 -7.14 -1.24
C PHE A 16 -5.92 -5.86 -2.06
N SER A 17 -4.87 -5.09 -1.79
CA SER A 17 -4.53 -3.90 -2.62
C SER A 17 -3.95 -4.26 -3.98
N PHE A 18 -3.42 -5.48 -4.15
CA PHE A 18 -2.61 -5.91 -5.29
C PHE A 18 -1.35 -5.06 -5.56
N CYS A 19 -1.01 -4.10 -4.69
CA CYS A 19 0.16 -3.25 -4.82
C CYS A 19 1.48 -3.96 -4.49
N TRP A 20 1.44 -5.11 -3.80
CA TRP A 20 2.65 -5.88 -3.54
C TRP A 20 3.19 -6.47 -4.86
N PRO A 21 4.40 -6.08 -5.31
CA PRO A 21 4.91 -6.50 -6.61
C PRO A 21 5.23 -7.99 -6.65
N VAL A 22 5.12 -8.60 -7.83
CA VAL A 22 5.62 -9.96 -8.03
C VAL A 22 7.15 -9.95 -8.09
N PRO A 23 7.86 -11.02 -7.69
CA PRO A 23 9.32 -11.06 -7.77
C PRO A 23 9.82 -10.79 -9.19
N ALA A 24 10.96 -10.11 -9.37
CA ALA A 24 11.57 -9.81 -10.67
C ALA A 24 11.98 -11.06 -11.46
N SER A 25 12.18 -12.18 -10.77
CA SER A 25 12.39 -13.49 -11.41
C SER A 25 11.12 -14.09 -12.04
N SER A 26 9.96 -13.45 -11.86
CA SER A 26 8.68 -13.90 -12.44
C SER A 26 8.63 -13.68 -13.95
N SER A 27 7.80 -14.48 -14.62
CA SER A 27 7.56 -14.32 -16.06
C SER A 27 7.00 -12.93 -16.41
N LYS A 28 7.40 -12.39 -17.57
CA LYS A 28 6.90 -11.10 -18.08
C LYS A 28 5.38 -11.05 -18.14
N GLY A 29 4.73 -12.17 -18.48
CA GLY A 29 3.27 -12.29 -18.50
C GLY A 29 2.63 -12.06 -17.14
N ARG A 30 3.23 -12.53 -16.04
CA ARG A 30 2.71 -12.32 -14.68
C ARG A 30 2.77 -10.86 -14.26
N VAL A 31 3.85 -10.15 -14.64
CA VAL A 31 3.98 -8.70 -14.40
C VAL A 31 2.92 -7.92 -15.17
N VAL A 32 2.71 -8.24 -16.45
CA VAL A 32 1.68 -7.60 -17.27
C VAL A 32 0.28 -7.86 -16.70
N PHE A 33 -0.02 -9.09 -16.30
CA PHE A 33 -1.29 -9.44 -15.66
C PHE A 33 -1.54 -8.59 -14.41
N MET A 34 -0.55 -8.45 -13.52
CA MET A 34 -0.70 -7.63 -12.32
C MET A 34 -0.91 -6.14 -12.65
N LYS A 35 -0.20 -5.59 -13.64
CA LYS A 35 -0.44 -4.22 -14.11
C LYS A 35 -1.88 -4.04 -14.64
N ILE A 36 -2.41 -5.02 -15.37
CA ILE A 36 -3.81 -5.01 -15.84
C ILE A 36 -4.79 -5.03 -14.66
N VAL A 37 -4.55 -5.88 -13.65
CA VAL A 37 -5.38 -5.93 -12.43
C VAL A 37 -5.41 -4.57 -11.72
N LEU A 38 -4.28 -3.88 -11.61
CA LEU A 38 -4.20 -2.54 -11.03
C LEU A 38 -4.98 -1.50 -11.85
N VAL A 39 -4.93 -1.58 -13.18
CA VAL A 39 -5.71 -0.70 -14.07
C VAL A 39 -7.21 -0.94 -13.89
N VAL A 40 -7.66 -2.20 -13.90
CA VAL A 40 -9.09 -2.54 -13.67
C VAL A 40 -9.55 -2.07 -12.30
N THR A 41 -8.73 -2.29 -11.26
CA THR A 41 -8.98 -1.82 -9.89
C THR A 41 -9.12 -0.29 -9.83
N THR A 42 -8.26 0.43 -10.55
CA THR A 42 -8.31 1.90 -10.64
C THR A 42 -9.60 2.37 -11.31
N ILE A 43 -9.99 1.77 -12.43
CA ILE A 43 -11.25 2.09 -13.14
C ILE A 43 -12.44 1.84 -12.22
N SER A 44 -12.46 0.69 -11.53
CA SER A 44 -13.51 0.34 -10.58
C SER A 44 -13.62 1.36 -9.43
N GLY A 45 -12.49 1.84 -8.91
CA GLY A 45 -12.46 2.88 -7.89
C GLY A 45 -13.05 4.21 -8.39
N PHE A 46 -12.69 4.64 -9.60
CA PHE A 46 -13.26 5.85 -10.21
C PHE A 46 -14.78 5.77 -10.38
N VAL A 47 -15.31 4.62 -10.79
CA VAL A 47 -16.76 4.42 -10.91
C VAL A 47 -17.43 4.60 -9.55
N ILE A 48 -16.90 4.00 -8.48
CA ILE A 48 -17.47 4.14 -7.13
C ILE A 48 -17.38 5.58 -6.62
N VAL A 49 -16.27 6.30 -6.88
CA VAL A 49 -16.15 7.73 -6.54
C VAL A 49 -17.26 8.54 -7.20
N LEU A 50 -17.54 8.32 -8.49
CA LEU A 50 -18.60 9.03 -9.20
C LEU A 50 -19.98 8.72 -8.63
N LEU A 51 -20.26 7.45 -8.29
CA LEU A 51 -21.54 7.05 -7.70
C LEU A 51 -21.75 7.66 -6.31
N LEU A 52 -20.71 7.71 -5.46
CA LEU A 52 -20.79 8.32 -4.13
C LEU A 52 -20.94 9.83 -4.20
N MET A 53 -20.26 10.49 -5.13
CA MET A 53 -20.42 11.93 -5.38
C MET A 53 -21.84 12.26 -5.86
N TYR A 54 -22.41 11.43 -6.72
CA TYR A 54 -23.79 11.57 -7.16
C TYR A 54 -24.77 11.36 -6.00
N GLY A 55 -24.57 10.33 -5.17
CA GLY A 55 -25.37 10.11 -3.96
C GLY A 55 -25.31 11.29 -2.98
N ALA A 56 -24.12 11.85 -2.74
CA ALA A 56 -23.96 13.04 -1.89
C ALA A 56 -24.68 14.27 -2.46
N TYR A 57 -24.73 14.41 -3.79
CA TYR A 57 -25.45 15.50 -4.45
C TYR A 57 -26.98 15.34 -4.34
N VAL A 58 -27.49 14.13 -4.60
CA VAL A 58 -28.94 13.82 -4.53
C VAL A 58 -29.46 13.98 -3.10
N HIS A 59 -28.68 13.54 -2.12
CA HIS A 59 -29.08 13.56 -0.71
C HIS A 59 -28.50 14.73 0.09
N PHE A 60 -28.11 15.83 -0.58
CA PHE A 60 -27.47 16.99 0.05
C PHE A 60 -28.25 17.58 1.24
N GLY A 61 -29.58 17.40 1.27
CA GLY A 61 -30.44 17.83 2.38
C GLY A 61 -30.34 16.97 3.64
N ASP A 62 -29.84 15.74 3.56
CA ASP A 62 -29.58 14.87 4.71
C ASP A 62 -28.10 14.94 5.09
N LEU A 63 -27.81 15.64 6.19
CA LEU A 63 -26.44 15.84 6.67
C LEU A 63 -25.74 14.53 7.01
N ILE A 64 -26.46 13.55 7.57
CA ILE A 64 -25.87 12.28 7.99
C ILE A 64 -25.46 11.49 6.75
N LEU A 65 -26.38 11.32 5.81
CA LEU A 65 -26.12 10.59 4.56
C LEU A 65 -25.04 11.27 3.72
N THR A 66 -25.13 12.60 3.57
CA THR A 66 -24.11 13.38 2.84
C THR A 66 -22.73 13.23 3.47
N SER A 67 -22.62 13.32 4.79
CA SER A 67 -21.33 13.18 5.48
C SER A 67 -20.71 11.79 5.30
N LYS A 68 -21.53 10.73 5.29
CA LYS A 68 -21.09 9.36 4.98
C LYS A 68 -20.57 9.25 3.54
N CYS A 69 -21.34 9.71 2.56
CA CYS A 69 -20.94 9.67 1.15
C CYS A 69 -19.63 10.45 0.90
N VAL A 70 -19.46 11.61 1.53
CA VAL A 70 -18.23 12.41 1.46
C VAL A 70 -17.05 11.66 2.08
N CYS A 71 -17.22 11.07 3.27
CA CYS A 71 -16.18 10.28 3.93
C CYS A 71 -15.75 9.08 3.08
N LEU A 72 -16.71 8.32 2.55
CA LEU A 72 -16.44 7.19 1.66
C LEU A 72 -15.75 7.64 0.37
N THR A 73 -16.15 8.78 -0.20
CA THR A 73 -15.50 9.35 -1.39
C THR A 73 -14.03 9.66 -1.12
N MET A 74 -13.70 10.26 0.03
CA MET A 74 -12.30 10.53 0.42
C MET A 74 -11.50 9.22 0.54
N CYS A 75 -12.07 8.20 1.18
CA CYS A 75 -11.43 6.89 1.34
C CYS A 75 -11.13 6.23 -0.02
N VAL A 76 -12.14 6.17 -0.91
CA VAL A 76 -11.99 5.56 -2.23
C VAL A 76 -11.04 6.39 -3.12
N SER A 77 -11.05 7.72 -2.99
CA SER A 77 -10.10 8.58 -3.70
C SER A 77 -8.66 8.34 -3.25
N GLN A 78 -8.41 8.20 -1.94
CA GLN A 78 -7.09 7.84 -1.42
C GLN A 78 -6.63 6.48 -1.97
N PHE A 79 -7.51 5.50 -1.97
CA PHE A 79 -7.29 4.20 -2.61
C PHE A 79 -6.84 4.36 -4.07
N VAL A 80 -7.62 5.05 -4.89
CA VAL A 80 -7.34 5.28 -6.33
C VAL A 80 -5.96 5.93 -6.53
N VAL A 81 -5.65 6.98 -5.77
CA VAL A 81 -4.36 7.67 -5.86
C VAL A 81 -3.21 6.73 -5.52
N GLN A 82 -3.33 5.94 -4.45
CA GLN A 82 -2.31 4.97 -4.07
C GLN A 82 -2.13 3.87 -5.11
N THR A 83 -3.21 3.34 -5.70
CA THR A 83 -3.14 2.34 -6.78
C THR A 83 -2.42 2.90 -8.00
N ILE A 84 -2.68 4.16 -8.38
CA ILE A 84 -1.98 4.84 -9.48
C ILE A 84 -0.49 4.96 -9.17
N ILE A 85 -0.11 5.34 -7.95
CA ILE A 85 1.29 5.40 -7.54
C ILE A 85 1.95 4.02 -7.66
N CYS A 86 1.30 2.96 -7.18
CA CYS A 86 1.79 1.58 -7.32
C CYS A 86 1.97 1.18 -8.79
N LEU A 87 1.05 1.56 -9.66
CA LEU A 87 1.10 1.27 -11.09
C LEU A 87 2.29 1.98 -11.77
N VAL A 88 2.44 3.28 -11.52
CA VAL A 88 3.52 4.10 -12.10
C VAL A 88 4.89 3.67 -11.59
N LYS A 89 5.00 3.31 -10.31
CA LYS A 89 6.25 2.93 -9.66
C LYS A 89 6.47 1.42 -9.58
N TYR A 90 5.70 0.63 -10.31
CA TYR A 90 5.68 -0.84 -10.18
C TYR A 90 7.06 -1.47 -10.28
N GLU A 91 7.86 -1.07 -11.27
CA GLU A 91 9.20 -1.64 -11.51
C GLU A 91 10.21 -1.24 -10.43
N THR A 92 10.16 0.01 -9.98
CA THR A 92 10.98 0.47 -8.86
C THR A 92 10.60 -0.28 -7.59
N LEU A 93 9.30 -0.43 -7.32
CA LEU A 93 8.78 -1.13 -6.15
C LEU A 93 9.17 -2.60 -6.17
N GLN A 94 9.08 -3.24 -7.34
CA GLN A 94 9.52 -4.61 -7.56
C GLN A 94 11.00 -4.80 -7.21
N HIS A 95 11.87 -3.93 -7.74
CA HIS A 95 13.29 -4.00 -7.46
C HIS A 95 13.63 -3.81 -5.98
N VAL A 96 13.02 -2.82 -5.32
CA VAL A 96 13.23 -2.52 -3.90
C VAL A 96 12.77 -3.68 -3.00
N VAL A 97 11.62 -4.30 -3.31
CA VAL A 97 11.11 -5.46 -2.56
C VAL A 97 12.01 -6.67 -2.73
N ASP A 98 12.53 -6.91 -3.94
CA ASP A 98 13.46 -8.02 -4.18
C ASP A 98 14.81 -7.80 -3.49
N GLU A 99 15.32 -6.57 -3.48
CA GLU A 99 16.53 -6.21 -2.74
C GLU A 99 16.34 -6.43 -1.24
N LEU A 100 15.22 -5.95 -0.67
CA LEU A 100 14.82 -6.20 0.72
C LEU A 100 14.83 -7.71 1.03
N MET A 101 14.14 -8.50 0.21
CA MET A 101 14.01 -9.95 0.41
C MET A 101 15.36 -10.68 0.30
N THR A 102 16.19 -10.27 -0.66
CA THR A 102 17.51 -10.87 -0.89
C THR A 102 18.46 -10.55 0.26
N TYR A 103 18.46 -9.30 0.68
CA TYR A 103 19.32 -8.84 1.75
C TYR A 103 18.92 -9.47 3.09
N VAL A 104 17.64 -9.52 3.45
CA VAL A 104 17.19 -10.20 4.68
C VAL A 104 17.61 -11.67 4.73
N LYS A 105 17.61 -12.37 3.58
CA LYS A 105 18.08 -13.76 3.48
C LYS A 105 19.60 -13.91 3.65
N GLN A 106 20.38 -12.91 3.22
CA GLN A 106 21.84 -12.93 3.23
C GLN A 106 22.44 -12.21 4.44
N ALA A 107 21.62 -11.53 5.24
CA ALA A 107 22.05 -10.69 6.34
C ALA A 107 22.80 -11.48 7.41
N GLN A 108 23.91 -10.91 7.89
CA GLN A 108 24.68 -11.47 9.00
C GLN A 108 23.92 -11.34 10.32
N GLN A 109 24.32 -12.11 11.33
CA GLN A 109 23.62 -12.12 12.63
C GLN A 109 23.52 -10.73 13.26
N TYR A 110 24.59 -9.92 13.20
CA TYR A 110 24.58 -8.57 13.75
C TYR A 110 23.61 -7.64 13.00
N GLU A 111 23.54 -7.75 11.67
CA GLU A 111 22.60 -6.97 10.84
C GLU A 111 21.16 -7.35 11.18
N ARG A 112 20.90 -8.66 11.31
CA ARG A 112 19.58 -9.20 11.69
C ARG A 112 19.12 -8.66 13.05
N ASP A 113 20.02 -8.57 14.03
CA ASP A 113 19.69 -8.03 15.35
C ASP A 113 19.28 -6.54 15.29
N ILE A 114 19.93 -5.74 14.43
CA ILE A 114 19.52 -4.36 14.17
C ILE A 114 18.11 -4.32 13.57
N PHE A 115 17.81 -5.11 12.54
CA PHE A 115 16.46 -5.16 11.96
C PHE A 115 15.41 -5.59 12.98
N CYS A 116 15.69 -6.63 13.77
CA CYS A 116 14.79 -7.09 14.84
C CYS A 116 14.48 -5.95 15.82
N THR A 117 15.48 -5.13 16.18
CA THR A 117 15.29 -3.99 17.08
C THR A 117 14.31 -2.96 16.50
N TYR A 118 14.45 -2.60 15.22
CA TYR A 118 13.52 -1.68 14.55
C TYR A 118 12.10 -2.27 14.42
N ILE A 119 12.02 -3.55 14.08
CA ILE A 119 10.75 -4.26 13.92
C ILE A 119 10.03 -4.38 15.26
N ASP A 120 10.72 -4.80 16.32
CA ASP A 120 10.12 -5.02 17.64
C ASP A 120 9.66 -3.71 18.28
N LYS A 121 10.34 -2.59 18.00
CA LYS A 121 9.90 -1.25 18.43
C LYS A 121 8.52 -0.88 17.88
N CYS A 122 8.19 -1.35 16.67
CA CYS A 122 6.94 -1.01 15.99
C CYS A 122 5.93 -2.16 15.89
N ASN A 123 6.30 -3.38 16.27
CA ASN A 123 5.47 -4.58 16.08
C ASN A 123 4.08 -4.46 16.73
N ARG A 124 4.01 -4.01 17.98
CA ARG A 124 2.73 -3.82 18.69
C ARG A 124 1.82 -2.82 17.97
N PHE A 125 2.39 -1.72 17.47
CA PHE A 125 1.64 -0.71 16.72
C PHE A 125 1.15 -1.27 15.37
N TYR A 126 2.00 -1.99 14.63
CA TYR A 126 1.65 -2.59 13.35
C TYR A 126 0.53 -3.62 13.48
N GLY A 127 0.68 -4.56 14.43
CA GLY A 127 -0.34 -5.59 14.68
C GLY A 127 -1.68 -4.98 15.10
N GLY A 128 -1.65 -4.02 16.03
CA GLY A 128 -2.84 -3.29 16.46
C GLY A 128 -3.50 -2.51 15.33
N TYR A 129 -2.73 -1.82 14.50
CA TYR A 129 -3.23 -1.08 13.33
C TYR A 129 -3.93 -2.00 12.32
N ILE A 130 -3.28 -3.11 11.94
CA ILE A 130 -3.88 -4.09 11.01
C ILE A 130 -5.18 -4.65 11.61
N ALA A 131 -5.17 -5.02 12.89
CA ALA A 131 -6.36 -5.52 13.57
C ALA A 131 -7.50 -4.50 13.54
N VAL A 132 -7.24 -3.25 13.92
CA VAL A 132 -8.27 -2.19 13.90
C VAL A 132 -8.83 -1.97 12.50
N VAL A 133 -7.98 -1.89 11.47
CA VAL A 133 -8.41 -1.69 10.07
C VAL A 133 -9.34 -2.82 9.62
N TYR A 134 -8.93 -4.08 9.78
CA TYR A 134 -9.72 -5.22 9.30
C TYR A 134 -10.93 -5.50 10.17
N THR A 135 -10.87 -5.30 11.50
CA THR A 135 -12.04 -5.40 12.37
C THR A 135 -13.08 -4.33 12.03
N THR A 136 -12.65 -3.08 11.75
CA THR A 136 -13.55 -2.01 11.30
C THR A 136 -14.20 -2.35 9.98
N LEU A 137 -13.45 -2.90 9.02
CA LEU A 137 -14.00 -3.38 7.75
C LEU A 137 -15.08 -4.44 7.96
N ILE A 138 -14.81 -5.46 8.77
CA ILE A 138 -15.79 -6.53 9.02
C ILE A 138 -17.04 -5.97 9.69
N ALA A 139 -16.89 -5.09 10.68
CA ALA A 139 -18.03 -4.42 11.31
C ALA A 139 -18.85 -3.58 10.32
N PHE A 140 -18.18 -2.86 9.42
CA PHE A 140 -18.84 -2.07 8.36
C PHE A 140 -19.63 -2.95 7.39
N LEU A 141 -19.03 -4.05 6.92
CA LEU A 141 -19.68 -5.00 6.01
C LEU A 141 -20.87 -5.75 6.64
N LEU A 142 -20.88 -5.92 7.97
CA LEU A 142 -21.99 -6.52 8.70
C LEU A 142 -23.08 -5.49 9.05
N GLY A 143 -22.85 -4.19 8.86
CA GLY A 143 -23.81 -3.11 9.11
C GLY A 143 -25.20 -3.35 8.49
N PRO A 144 -25.29 -3.80 7.22
CA PRO A 144 -26.57 -4.15 6.59
C PRO A 144 -27.37 -5.29 7.26
N LEU A 145 -26.76 -6.07 8.16
CA LEU A 145 -27.49 -7.09 8.95
C LEU A 145 -28.25 -6.49 10.14
N ILE A 146 -27.88 -5.29 10.56
CA ILE A 146 -28.40 -4.62 11.76
C ILE A 146 -29.33 -3.46 11.37
N VAL A 147 -28.99 -2.77 10.28
CA VAL A 147 -29.71 -1.61 9.77
C VAL A 147 -30.35 -1.98 8.43
N PRO A 148 -31.60 -1.55 8.14
CA PRO A 148 -32.28 -1.85 6.87
C PRO A 148 -31.72 -1.01 5.71
N VAL A 149 -30.43 -1.14 5.44
CA VAL A 149 -29.75 -0.57 4.26
C VAL A 149 -29.45 -1.68 3.26
N PRO A 150 -29.72 -1.47 1.96
CA PRO A 150 -29.60 -2.52 0.95
C PRO A 150 -28.14 -2.85 0.60
N PHE A 151 -27.22 -1.90 0.78
CA PHE A 151 -25.83 -2.05 0.37
C PHE A 151 -24.90 -1.45 1.43
N PRO A 152 -23.66 -1.97 1.56
CA PRO A 152 -22.68 -1.42 2.50
C PRO A 152 -22.21 -0.02 2.09
N LEU A 153 -22.18 0.29 0.79
CA LEU A 153 -21.95 1.65 0.30
C LEU A 153 -23.29 2.26 -0.11
N ASP A 154 -23.56 3.47 0.40
CA ASP A 154 -24.71 4.32 0.04
C ASP A 154 -24.52 4.91 -1.38
N ALA A 155 -24.26 4.05 -2.36
CA ALA A 155 -24.03 4.41 -3.75
C ALA A 155 -25.34 4.33 -4.55
N GLU A 156 -25.67 5.41 -5.25
CA GLU A 156 -26.91 5.51 -6.02
C GLU A 156 -26.67 5.06 -7.47
N TYR A 157 -27.37 4.01 -7.90
CA TYR A 157 -27.19 3.43 -9.24
C TYR A 157 -28.25 3.95 -10.23
N PRO A 158 -27.88 4.28 -11.49
CA PRO A 158 -28.82 4.80 -12.49
C PRO A 158 -29.72 3.71 -13.12
N PHE A 159 -29.76 2.51 -12.56
CA PHE A 159 -30.52 1.36 -13.05
C PHE A 159 -31.18 0.60 -11.89
N SER A 160 -32.21 -0.19 -12.19
CA SER A 160 -32.97 -0.91 -11.16
C SER A 160 -32.13 -2.01 -10.51
N VAL A 161 -32.01 -1.96 -9.18
CA VAL A 161 -31.29 -2.96 -8.36
C VAL A 161 -32.21 -4.07 -7.81
N ASN A 162 -33.51 -4.03 -8.13
CA ASN A 162 -34.54 -4.93 -7.58
C ASN A 162 -34.44 -6.39 -8.07
N TYR A 163 -33.54 -6.71 -9.00
CA TYR A 163 -33.34 -8.05 -9.52
C TYR A 163 -32.23 -8.78 -8.74
N THR A 164 -32.55 -9.95 -8.16
CA THR A 164 -31.68 -10.66 -7.21
C THR A 164 -30.24 -10.90 -7.71
N PRO A 165 -30.00 -11.36 -8.95
CA PRO A 165 -28.64 -11.46 -9.49
C PRO A 165 -27.86 -10.15 -9.54
N VAL A 166 -28.51 -9.03 -9.93
CA VAL A 166 -27.87 -7.71 -10.00
C VAL A 166 -27.47 -7.25 -8.59
N TYR A 167 -28.38 -7.40 -7.63
CA TYR A 167 -28.12 -7.11 -6.23
C TYR A 167 -26.89 -7.86 -5.69
N VAL A 168 -26.83 -9.18 -5.92
CA VAL A 168 -25.72 -10.01 -5.45
C VAL A 168 -24.38 -9.56 -6.06
N ILE A 169 -24.35 -9.29 -7.37
CA ILE A 169 -23.13 -8.82 -8.05
C ILE A 169 -22.66 -7.49 -7.48
N LEU A 170 -23.57 -6.54 -7.28
CA LEU A 170 -23.24 -5.23 -6.70
C LEU A 170 -22.72 -5.36 -5.27
N TYR A 171 -23.36 -6.19 -4.45
CA TYR A 171 -22.92 -6.42 -3.08
C TYR A 171 -21.49 -6.99 -3.03
N PHE A 172 -21.20 -8.02 -3.84
CA PHE A 172 -19.85 -8.58 -3.91
C PHE A 172 -18.82 -7.57 -4.41
N HIS A 173 -19.18 -6.77 -5.41
CA HIS A 173 -18.31 -5.72 -5.95
C HIS A 173 -17.98 -4.66 -4.90
N GLN A 174 -18.99 -4.14 -4.19
CA GLN A 174 -18.78 -3.16 -3.12
C GLN A 174 -17.98 -3.75 -1.95
N ALA A 175 -18.29 -4.97 -1.53
CA ALA A 175 -17.55 -5.65 -0.47
C ALA A 175 -16.08 -5.81 -0.85
N PHE A 176 -15.81 -6.22 -2.10
CA PHE A 176 -14.45 -6.33 -2.61
C PHE A 176 -13.72 -4.99 -2.59
N ILE A 177 -14.35 -3.90 -3.03
CA ILE A 177 -13.77 -2.54 -2.95
C ILE A 177 -13.46 -2.12 -1.51
N CYS A 178 -14.29 -2.52 -0.54
CA CYS A 178 -14.02 -2.26 0.88
C CYS A 178 -12.76 -3.04 1.36
N PHE A 179 -12.60 -4.31 0.97
CA PHE A 179 -11.38 -5.07 1.23
C PHE A 179 -10.14 -4.44 0.58
N GLN A 180 -10.27 -3.97 -0.67
CA GLN A 180 -9.18 -3.25 -1.34
C GLN A 180 -8.80 -1.98 -0.57
N SER A 181 -9.79 -1.19 -0.14
CA SER A 181 -9.57 0.04 0.62
C SER A 181 -8.88 -0.22 1.97
N ALA A 182 -9.23 -1.31 2.66
CA ALA A 182 -8.53 -1.75 3.88
C ALA A 182 -7.07 -2.15 3.60
N GLY A 183 -6.82 -2.89 2.52
CA GLY A 183 -5.46 -3.23 2.08
C GLY A 183 -4.63 -1.99 1.74
N HIS A 184 -5.25 -0.99 1.12
CA HIS A 184 -4.64 0.30 0.80
C HIS A 184 -4.33 1.14 2.04
N THR A 185 -5.19 1.09 3.05
CA THR A 185 -4.93 1.72 4.35
C THR A 185 -3.65 1.14 4.99
N CYS A 186 -3.44 -0.17 4.85
CA CYS A 186 -2.20 -0.86 5.29
C CYS A 186 -0.94 -0.54 4.46
N MET A 187 -1.04 0.16 3.32
CA MET A 187 0.14 0.54 2.52
C MET A 187 1.08 1.49 3.27
N SER A 188 0.57 2.22 4.26
CA SER A 188 1.38 3.01 5.19
C SER A 188 2.41 2.15 5.95
N LEU A 189 2.01 0.95 6.38
CA LEU A 189 2.90 0.00 7.05
C LEU A 189 3.95 -0.55 6.10
N PHE A 190 3.57 -0.79 4.85
CA PHE A 190 4.52 -1.21 3.82
C PHE A 190 5.57 -0.14 3.55
N ALA A 191 5.16 1.12 3.39
CA ALA A 191 6.09 2.24 3.26
C ALA A 191 7.02 2.36 4.48
N ALA A 192 6.47 2.26 5.69
CA ALA A 192 7.25 2.34 6.91
C ALA A 192 8.22 1.14 7.08
N LEU A 193 7.85 -0.07 6.66
CA LEU A 193 8.77 -1.22 6.60
C LEU A 193 9.97 -0.93 5.69
N LEU A 194 9.74 -0.39 4.49
CA LEU A 194 10.81 -0.01 3.56
C LEU A 194 11.72 1.08 4.16
N LEU A 195 11.15 2.05 4.87
CA LEU A 195 11.91 3.11 5.54
C LEU A 195 12.76 2.55 6.68
N PHE A 196 12.20 1.73 7.56
CA PHE A 196 12.97 1.11 8.65
C PHE A 196 14.08 0.21 8.14
N PHE A 197 13.81 -0.55 7.07
CA PHE A 197 14.82 -1.32 6.39
C PHE A 197 15.97 -0.44 5.88
N THR A 198 15.63 0.68 5.26
CA THR A 198 16.61 1.66 4.74
C THR A 198 17.44 2.26 5.89
N VAL A 199 16.80 2.62 7.00
CA VAL A 199 17.48 3.17 8.18
C VAL A 199 18.44 2.15 8.79
N ALA A 200 17.98 0.92 9.02
CA ALA A 200 18.82 -0.16 9.56
C ALA A 200 20.02 -0.45 8.64
N ARG A 201 19.83 -0.42 7.31
CA ARG A 201 20.93 -0.53 6.34
C ARG A 201 21.98 0.57 6.48
N PHE A 202 21.55 1.82 6.69
CA PHE A 202 22.45 2.93 6.95
C PHE A 202 23.19 2.79 8.29
N GLU A 203 22.54 2.23 9.31
CA GLU A 203 23.15 1.98 10.61
C GLU A 203 24.22 0.88 10.54
N CYS A 204 23.92 -0.25 9.88
CA CYS A 204 24.93 -1.29 9.63
C CYS A 204 26.15 -0.70 8.91
N LEU A 205 25.90 0.10 7.87
CA LEU A 205 26.97 0.76 7.10
C LEU A 205 27.79 1.72 7.98
N ALA A 206 27.14 2.49 8.86
CA ALA A 206 27.83 3.37 9.80
C ALA A 206 28.72 2.60 10.79
N MET A 207 28.26 1.46 11.30
CA MET A 207 29.06 0.60 12.19
C MET A 207 30.26 -0.01 11.46
N GLU A 208 30.09 -0.45 10.20
CA GLU A 208 31.21 -0.91 9.38
C GLU A 208 32.24 0.19 9.13
N PHE A 209 31.78 1.43 8.96
CA PHE A 209 32.65 2.60 8.81
C PHE A 209 33.44 2.91 10.08
N GLU A 210 32.80 2.90 11.24
CA GLU A 210 33.46 3.13 12.53
C GLU A 210 34.54 2.09 12.83
N LYS A 211 34.32 0.83 12.42
CA LYS A 211 35.30 -0.25 12.55
C LYS A 211 36.49 -0.11 11.60
N SER A 212 36.35 0.65 10.52
CA SER A 212 37.42 0.87 9.54
C SER A 212 38.35 2.00 9.99
N ARG A 213 39.66 1.74 10.13
CA ARG A 213 40.66 2.71 10.65
C ARG A 213 40.91 3.94 9.75
N ASN A 214 40.21 4.11 8.63
CA ASN A 214 40.51 5.13 7.61
C ASN A 214 39.24 5.90 7.19
N ILE A 215 38.59 6.49 8.20
CA ILE A 215 37.30 7.19 8.12
C ILE A 215 37.32 8.35 7.12
N ASP A 216 38.43 9.09 7.00
CA ASP A 216 38.52 10.27 6.13
C ASP A 216 38.42 9.93 4.64
N MET A 217 39.12 8.90 4.18
CA MET A 217 39.05 8.43 2.79
C MET A 217 37.65 7.89 2.43
N LEU A 218 36.99 7.28 3.41
CA LEU A 218 35.67 6.68 3.23
C LEU A 218 34.57 7.74 3.17
N ILE A 219 34.62 8.75 4.04
CA ILE A 219 33.73 9.93 3.98
C ILE A 219 33.89 10.66 2.65
N VAL A 220 35.11 10.79 2.13
CA VAL A 220 35.36 11.38 0.80
C VAL A 220 34.74 10.52 -0.31
N CYS A 221 34.86 9.20 -0.26
CA CYS A 221 34.23 8.30 -1.22
C CYS A 221 32.70 8.34 -1.18
N ILE A 222 32.09 8.35 0.01
CA ILE A 222 30.63 8.45 0.18
C ILE A 222 30.13 9.80 -0.32
N LYS A 223 30.80 10.90 0.03
CA LYS A 223 30.46 12.24 -0.49
C LYS A 223 30.54 12.27 -2.02
N LYS A 224 31.56 11.63 -2.60
CA LYS A 224 31.68 11.47 -4.06
C LYS A 224 30.51 10.66 -4.64
N GLN A 225 30.18 9.51 -4.04
CA GLN A 225 29.10 8.66 -4.52
C GLN A 225 27.73 9.36 -4.43
N LEU A 226 27.46 10.07 -3.34
CA LEU A 226 26.24 10.88 -3.17
C LEU A 226 26.18 12.02 -4.19
N TYR A 227 27.32 12.67 -4.45
CA TYR A 227 27.41 13.73 -5.46
C TYR A 227 27.13 13.20 -6.88
N LEU A 228 27.73 12.06 -7.25
CA LEU A 228 27.50 11.42 -8.54
C LEU A 228 26.04 10.99 -8.73
N ARG A 229 25.45 10.37 -7.71
CA ARG A 229 24.03 9.96 -7.74
C ARG A 229 23.10 11.17 -7.89
N ARG A 230 23.46 12.30 -7.26
CA ARG A 230 22.74 13.58 -7.42
C ARG A 230 22.87 14.14 -8.84
N TYR A 231 24.04 14.00 -9.46
CA TYR A 231 24.28 14.46 -10.82
C TYR A 231 23.54 13.62 -11.87
N GLU A 232 23.54 12.29 -11.73
CA GLU A 232 22.74 11.38 -12.56
C GLU A 232 21.24 11.69 -12.47
N TYR A 233 20.74 11.94 -11.25
CA TYR A 233 19.36 12.35 -11.03
C TYR A 233 19.02 13.67 -11.74
N ILE A 234 19.91 14.67 -11.69
CA ILE A 234 19.72 15.96 -12.39
C ILE A 234 19.75 15.77 -13.92
N LEU A 235 20.63 14.90 -14.44
CA LEU A 235 20.72 14.58 -15.87
C LEU A 235 19.48 13.85 -16.36
N GLN A 236 18.97 12.86 -15.63
CA GLN A 236 17.68 12.23 -15.94
C GLN A 236 16.56 13.27 -15.96
N ARG A 237 16.53 14.20 -15.00
CA ARG A 237 15.50 15.26 -14.95
C ARG A 237 15.58 16.25 -16.13
N ARG A 238 16.76 16.43 -16.74
CA ARG A 238 16.95 17.25 -17.96
C ARG A 238 16.63 16.53 -19.26
N LYS A 239 16.75 15.19 -19.31
CA LYS A 239 16.42 14.40 -20.51
C LYS A 239 14.91 14.27 -20.78
N TYR A 240 14.08 14.54 -19.78
CA TYR A 240 12.61 14.46 -19.87
C TYR A 240 11.94 15.85 -19.81
N LYS A 241 12.67 16.91 -20.13
CA LYS A 241 12.18 18.28 -20.30
C LYS A 241 12.40 18.72 -21.73
#